data_AF-A0A350F0C4-F1
#
_entry.id   AF-A0A350F0C4-F1
#
_cell.length_a   1.000
_cell.length_b   1.000
_cell.length_c   1.000
_cell.angle_alpha   90.00
_cell.angle_beta   90.00
_cell.angle_gamma   90.00
#
_symmetry.space_group_name_H-M   'P 1'
#
loop_
_entity.id
_entity.type
_entity.pdbx_description
1 polymer ?
#
loop_
_entity_poly.entity_id
_entity_poly.type
_entity_poly.pdbx_seq_one_letter_code
_entity_poly.pdbx_strand_id
1 'polypeptide(L)'
;MAEVHARCGHRSDEMGGAEMRSSRISAGAFTLLEVMIAMAIFFVAMFSILQLMSRGLGMARALQQDFPSPGMIAAELYQLSQTNRLEDGGSDTGDFEFLAPDVYPDFTWSYKTYQVASNGLFQADIVVEGIRNGAPVERSISIFLYSPQSVVRGGGGLPNPGGQPFQ
;
A
#
# COMPACT_ATOMS: atom_id res chain seq x y z
N MET A 1 -33.31 -97.77 5.19
CA MET A 1 -34.74 -98.06 5.47
C MET A 1 -35.33 -96.75 5.98
N ALA A 2 -35.85 -95.87 5.12
CA ALA A 2 -37.10 -95.93 4.35
C ALA A 2 -38.34 -95.53 5.18
N GLU A 3 -38.84 -94.32 4.92
CA GLU A 3 -40.23 -93.78 4.98
C GLU A 3 -40.08 -92.24 5.10
N VAL A 4 -40.38 -91.38 4.13
CA VAL A 4 -41.48 -91.23 3.15
C VAL A 4 -42.85 -91.16 3.80
N HIS A 5 -43.30 -89.94 4.09
CA HIS A 5 -44.71 -89.61 4.03
C HIS A 5 -44.91 -88.26 3.34
N ALA A 6 -45.54 -88.31 2.17
CA ALA A 6 -45.89 -87.18 1.33
C ALA A 6 -47.35 -86.78 1.57
N ARG A 7 -47.64 -85.47 1.58
CA ARG A 7 -48.91 -84.82 1.18
C ARG A 7 -48.55 -83.37 0.86
N CYS A 8 -48.58 -82.89 -0.39
CA CYS A 8 -49.65 -82.73 -1.38
C CYS A 8 -50.32 -81.35 -1.31
N GLY A 9 -50.32 -80.66 -2.46
CA GLY A 9 -51.09 -79.46 -2.80
C GLY A 9 -50.22 -78.20 -2.85
N HIS A 10 -50.21 -77.37 -3.89
CA HIS A 10 -50.99 -77.29 -5.11
C HIS A 10 -50.27 -76.28 -6.02
N ARG A 11 -50.30 -76.54 -7.33
CA ARG A 11 -49.71 -75.76 -8.43
C ARG A 11 -50.58 -74.54 -8.75
N SER A 12 -49.98 -73.41 -9.13
CA SER A 12 -50.36 -72.43 -10.18
C SER A 12 -49.43 -71.22 -9.99
N ASP A 13 -48.47 -70.98 -10.89
CA ASP A 13 -48.57 -70.21 -12.15
C ASP A 13 -48.77 -68.70 -11.96
N GLU A 14 -48.25 -67.93 -12.93
CA GLU A 14 -48.23 -66.46 -13.11
C GLU A 14 -46.88 -65.79 -12.75
N MET A 15 -45.93 -65.67 -13.70
CA MET A 15 -45.83 -64.69 -14.80
C MET A 15 -45.96 -63.22 -14.39
N GLY A 16 -44.92 -62.45 -14.72
CA GLY A 16 -45.07 -61.07 -15.16
C GLY A 16 -44.84 -60.02 -14.08
N GLY A 17 -43.74 -59.27 -14.23
CA GLY A 17 -43.56 -58.06 -13.43
C GLY A 17 -42.13 -57.54 -13.46
N ALA A 18 -41.69 -57.03 -14.61
CA ALA A 18 -40.60 -56.09 -14.66
C ALA A 18 -41.04 -54.79 -13.95
N GLU A 19 -40.92 -54.73 -12.62
CA GLU A 19 -40.97 -53.46 -11.91
C GLU A 19 -39.58 -52.84 -11.89
N MET A 20 -39.37 -51.99 -12.88
CA MET A 20 -38.44 -50.88 -12.86
C MET A 20 -38.69 -50.07 -11.58
N ARG A 21 -37.96 -50.39 -10.50
CA ARG A 21 -37.92 -49.55 -9.31
C ARG A 21 -37.15 -48.28 -9.65
N SER A 22 -37.89 -47.36 -10.26
CA SER A 22 -37.55 -45.96 -10.44
C SER A 22 -36.87 -45.47 -9.17
N SER A 23 -35.59 -45.11 -9.31
CA SER A 23 -34.87 -44.33 -8.32
C SER A 23 -35.60 -43.00 -8.21
N ARG A 24 -36.60 -42.93 -7.33
CA ARG A 24 -37.07 -41.66 -6.83
C ARG A 24 -35.93 -41.14 -5.98
N ILE A 25 -35.03 -40.39 -6.58
CA ILE A 25 -34.36 -39.32 -5.86
C ILE A 25 -35.52 -38.48 -5.35
N SER A 26 -35.88 -38.71 -4.09
CA SER A 26 -36.78 -37.84 -3.36
C SER A 26 -36.23 -36.44 -3.56
N ALA A 27 -36.95 -35.64 -4.34
CA ALA A 27 -36.73 -34.22 -4.40
C ALA A 27 -37.07 -33.70 -3.00
N GLY A 28 -36.07 -33.76 -2.11
CA GLY A 28 -36.19 -33.46 -0.71
C GLY A 28 -36.51 -31.99 -0.55
N ALA A 29 -37.64 -31.68 0.08
CA ALA A 29 -37.85 -30.38 0.67
C ALA A 29 -36.80 -30.17 1.77
N PHE A 30 -36.17 -29.00 1.80
CA PHE A 30 -35.21 -28.62 2.84
C PHE A 30 -35.83 -28.83 4.22
N THR A 31 -35.13 -29.56 5.08
CA THR A 31 -35.63 -29.80 6.44
C THR A 31 -35.53 -28.50 7.25
N LEU A 32 -36.47 -28.29 8.18
CA LEU A 32 -36.43 -27.12 9.07
C LEU A 32 -35.10 -27.04 9.84
N LEU A 33 -34.56 -28.20 10.22
CA LEU A 33 -33.26 -28.34 10.88
C LEU A 33 -32.10 -27.83 10.01
N GLU A 34 -32.10 -28.17 8.73
CA GLU A 34 -31.07 -27.72 7.78
C GLU A 34 -31.08 -26.20 7.60
N VAL A 35 -32.27 -25.59 7.50
CA VAL A 35 -32.40 -24.12 7.41
C VAL A 35 -31.88 -23.45 8.68
N MET A 36 -32.15 -24.01 9.86
CA MET A 36 -31.61 -23.47 11.12
C MET A 36 -30.08 -23.54 11.17
N ILE A 37 -29.48 -24.64 10.72
CA ILE A 37 -28.02 -24.78 10.63
C ILE A 37 -27.45 -23.80 9.61
N ALA A 38 -28.09 -23.66 8.43
CA ALA A 38 -27.68 -22.72 7.41
C ALA A 38 -27.71 -21.27 7.91
N MET A 39 -28.76 -20.88 8.64
CA MET A 39 -28.85 -19.56 9.28
C MET A 39 -27.73 -19.35 10.30
N ALA A 40 -27.42 -20.35 11.13
CA ALA A 40 -26.34 -20.25 12.11
C ALA A 40 -24.97 -20.05 11.45
N ILE A 41 -24.64 -20.86 10.43
CA ILE A 41 -23.40 -20.73 9.68
C ILE A 41 -23.33 -19.38 8.95
N PHE A 42 -24.46 -18.92 8.40
CA PHE A 42 -24.54 -17.62 7.73
C PHE A 42 -24.18 -16.47 8.66
N PHE A 43 -24.68 -16.45 9.89
CA PHE A 43 -24.33 -15.41 10.86
C PHE A 43 -22.83 -15.45 11.22
N VAL A 44 -22.28 -16.65 11.47
CA VAL A 44 -20.84 -16.80 11.76
C VAL A 44 -19.99 -16.32 10.58
N ALA A 45 -20.36 -16.68 9.35
CA ALA A 45 -19.65 -16.25 8.15
C ALA A 45 -19.74 -14.72 7.96
N MET A 46 -20.90 -14.12 8.16
CA MET A 46 -21.10 -12.67 8.04
C MET A 46 -20.23 -11.89 9.03
N PHE A 47 -20.23 -12.29 10.31
CA PHE A 47 -19.36 -11.65 11.31
C PHE A 47 -17.88 -11.82 10.98
N SER A 48 -17.48 -13.00 10.48
CA SER A 48 -16.09 -13.25 10.06
C SER A 48 -15.68 -12.33 8.90
N ILE A 49 -16.54 -12.17 7.90
CA ILE A 49 -16.30 -11.28 6.75
C ILE A 49 -16.22 -9.83 7.21
N LEU A 50 -17.15 -9.37 8.06
CA LEU A 50 -17.11 -8.02 8.61
C LEU A 50 -15.81 -7.76 9.39
N GLN A 51 -15.40 -8.70 10.25
CA GLN A 51 -14.18 -8.57 11.02
C GLN A 51 -12.93 -8.51 10.13
N LEU A 52 -12.89 -9.31 9.06
CA LEU A 52 -11.81 -9.26 8.07
C LEU A 52 -11.75 -7.91 7.36
N MET A 53 -12.91 -7.38 6.93
CA MET A 53 -12.99 -6.07 6.26
C MET A 53 -12.58 -4.93 7.21
N SER A 54 -13.04 -4.93 8.46
CA SER A 54 -12.64 -3.92 9.44
C SER A 54 -11.14 -3.92 9.67
N ARG A 55 -10.51 -5.10 9.74
CA ARG A 55 -9.04 -5.22 9.86
C ARG A 55 -8.35 -4.71 8.59
N GLY A 56 -8.84 -5.08 7.41
CA GLY A 56 -8.28 -4.62 6.13
C GLY A 56 -8.33 -3.10 5.97
N LEU A 57 -9.46 -2.48 6.30
CA LEU A 57 -9.61 -1.02 6.27
C LEU A 57 -8.74 -0.32 7.31
N GLY A 58 -8.62 -0.90 8.51
CA GLY A 58 -7.73 -0.39 9.56
C GLY A 58 -6.27 -0.35 9.10
N MET A 59 -5.79 -1.42 8.46
CA MET A 59 -4.45 -1.48 7.90
C MET A 59 -4.27 -0.52 6.72
N ALA A 60 -5.24 -0.43 5.82
CA ALA A 60 -5.21 0.51 4.70
C ALA A 60 -5.13 1.96 5.19
N ARG A 61 -5.93 2.32 6.21
CA ARG A 61 -5.86 3.64 6.85
C ARG A 61 -4.54 3.89 7.57
N ALA A 62 -3.96 2.87 8.21
CA ALA A 62 -2.66 3.01 8.87
C ALA A 62 -1.52 3.32 7.88
N LEU A 63 -1.60 2.79 6.65
CA LEU A 63 -0.66 3.13 5.56
C LEU A 63 -0.94 4.51 4.95
N GLN A 64 -2.21 4.90 4.88
CA GLN A 64 -2.63 6.21 4.40
C GLN A 64 -2.37 7.34 5.38
N GLN A 65 -2.06 7.04 6.65
CA GLN A 65 -1.89 8.09 7.65
C GLN A 65 -0.85 9.12 7.20
N ASP A 66 -1.36 10.35 7.14
CA ASP A 66 -0.80 11.55 6.54
C ASP A 66 0.53 11.93 7.17
N PHE A 67 1.61 11.45 6.58
CA PHE A 67 2.93 12.00 6.85
C PHE A 67 3.39 12.75 5.62
N PRO A 68 3.95 13.96 5.80
CA PRO A 68 4.58 14.62 4.69
C PRO A 68 5.74 13.76 4.20
N SER A 69 5.66 13.32 2.95
CA SER A 69 6.76 12.60 2.32
C SER A 69 7.87 13.61 2.00
N PRO A 70 9.14 13.32 2.32
CA PRO A 70 10.29 14.11 1.85
C PRO A 70 10.31 14.26 0.32
N GLY A 71 9.64 13.35 -0.41
CA GLY A 71 9.45 13.42 -1.85
C GLY A 71 8.65 14.65 -2.33
N MET A 72 7.79 15.25 -1.49
CA MET A 72 7.09 16.48 -1.85
C MET A 72 8.06 17.66 -1.97
N ILE A 73 8.96 17.79 -0.99
CA ILE A 73 10.03 18.80 -1.01
C ILE A 73 11.02 18.52 -2.13
N ALA A 74 11.31 17.25 -2.44
CA ALA A 74 12.14 16.88 -3.60
C ALA A 74 11.56 17.41 -4.92
N ALA A 75 10.24 17.33 -5.11
CA ALA A 75 9.58 17.83 -6.31
C ALA A 75 9.62 19.36 -6.39
N GLU A 76 9.40 20.04 -5.27
CA GLU A 76 9.53 21.50 -5.17
C GLU A 76 10.97 21.96 -5.45
N LEU A 77 11.95 21.31 -4.83
CA LEU A 77 13.36 21.61 -5.04
C LEU A 77 13.77 21.40 -6.50
N TYR A 78 13.23 20.39 -7.17
CA TYR A 78 13.41 20.20 -8.61
C TYR A 78 12.85 21.38 -9.41
N GLN A 79 11.65 21.86 -9.10
CA GLN A 79 11.08 23.04 -9.75
C GLN A 79 11.92 24.30 -9.52
N LEU A 80 12.37 24.52 -8.27
CA LEU A 80 13.27 25.62 -7.92
C LEU A 80 14.63 25.51 -8.61
N SER A 81 15.15 24.29 -8.82
CA SER A 81 16.42 24.08 -9.53
C SER A 81 16.37 24.42 -11.02
N GLN A 82 15.17 24.51 -11.59
CA GLN A 82 15.00 24.94 -12.99
C GLN A 82 14.90 26.46 -13.12
N THR A 83 14.31 27.14 -12.14
CA THR A 83 14.15 28.60 -12.16
C THR A 83 15.33 29.33 -11.52
N ASN A 84 15.96 28.72 -10.52
CA ASN A 84 17.10 29.24 -9.80
C ASN A 84 18.37 28.44 -10.15
N ARG A 85 19.53 29.10 -10.09
CA ARG A 85 20.82 28.41 -10.19
C ARG A 85 21.08 27.74 -8.85
N LEU A 86 21.19 26.42 -8.83
CA LEU A 86 21.62 25.69 -7.63
C LEU A 86 23.04 26.17 -7.25
N GLU A 87 23.20 26.55 -5.99
CA GLU A 87 24.50 26.93 -5.42
C GLU A 87 25.03 25.79 -4.54
N ASP A 88 26.36 25.60 -4.57
CA ASP A 88 27.01 24.64 -3.68
C ASP A 88 26.91 25.13 -2.22
N GLY A 89 26.45 24.24 -1.33
CA GLY A 89 26.15 24.58 0.07
C GLY A 89 24.84 25.33 0.27
N GLY A 90 23.97 25.41 -0.75
CA GLY A 90 22.62 25.93 -0.61
C GLY A 90 21.85 25.14 0.45
N SER A 91 21.26 25.84 1.41
CA SER A 91 20.43 25.23 2.43
C SER A 91 19.23 26.10 2.70
N ASP A 92 18.08 25.49 2.88
CA ASP A 92 16.85 26.19 3.24
C ASP A 92 16.04 25.34 4.20
N THR A 93 15.13 26.00 4.91
CA THR A 93 14.23 25.36 5.86
C THR A 93 12.89 26.08 5.86
N GLY A 94 11.83 25.32 6.07
CA GLY A 94 10.48 25.86 6.07
C GLY A 94 9.46 24.91 6.68
N ASP A 95 8.21 25.30 6.53
CA ASP A 95 7.02 24.53 6.87
C ASP A 95 6.29 24.06 5.61
N PHE A 96 5.28 23.21 5.80
CA PHE A 96 4.46 22.71 4.70
C PHE A 96 3.28 23.62 4.37
N GLU A 97 3.17 24.80 4.98
CA GLU A 97 1.98 25.66 4.85
C GLU A 97 1.77 26.13 3.41
N PHE A 98 2.86 26.37 2.67
CA PHE A 98 2.79 26.73 1.26
C PHE A 98 2.30 25.59 0.35
N LEU A 99 2.67 24.35 0.66
CA LEU A 99 2.33 23.17 -0.15
C LEU A 99 0.96 22.57 0.21
N ALA A 100 0.64 22.57 1.50
CA ALA A 100 -0.55 21.95 2.05
C ALA A 100 -1.00 22.73 3.31
N PRO A 101 -1.78 23.81 3.14
CA PRO A 101 -2.21 24.68 4.23
C PRO A 101 -2.98 23.93 5.31
N ASP A 102 -2.60 24.09 6.57
CA ASP A 102 -3.25 23.47 7.75
C ASP A 102 -3.30 21.93 7.74
N VAL A 103 -2.54 21.26 6.85
CA VAL A 103 -2.48 19.79 6.79
C VAL A 103 -1.36 19.24 7.68
N TYR A 104 -0.22 19.94 7.77
CA TYR A 104 0.96 19.48 8.49
C TYR A 104 1.57 20.57 9.40
N PRO A 105 0.84 21.06 10.42
CA PRO A 105 1.29 22.19 11.26
C PRO A 105 2.50 21.85 12.15
N ASP A 106 2.67 20.57 12.53
CA ASP A 106 3.73 20.11 13.43
C ASP A 106 4.96 19.55 12.68
N PHE A 107 5.07 19.81 11.38
CA PHE A 107 6.17 19.33 10.56
C PHE A 107 6.94 20.48 9.92
N THR A 108 8.26 20.37 9.98
CA THR A 108 9.20 21.25 9.30
C THR A 108 10.06 20.43 8.35
N TRP A 109 10.60 21.11 7.35
CA TRP A 109 11.55 20.52 6.42
C TRP A 109 12.82 21.36 6.36
N SER A 110 13.91 20.70 5.99
CA SER A 110 15.15 21.33 5.61
C SER A 110 15.79 20.58 4.45
N TYR A 111 16.54 21.29 3.61
CA TYR A 111 17.39 20.64 2.61
C TYR A 111 18.78 21.25 2.59
N LYS A 112 19.74 20.45 2.12
CA LYS A 112 21.11 20.89 1.83
C LYS A 112 21.55 20.35 0.49
N THR A 113 22.02 21.24 -0.38
CA THR A 113 22.55 20.90 -1.69
C THR A 113 24.07 20.98 -1.69
N TYR A 114 24.71 19.98 -2.28
CA TYR A 114 26.16 19.94 -2.47
C TYR A 114 26.49 19.46 -3.87
N GLN A 115 27.53 20.03 -4.43
CA GLN A 115 28.02 19.62 -5.73
C GLN A 115 28.86 18.33 -5.60
N VAL A 116 28.40 17.25 -6.22
CA VAL A 116 29.10 15.95 -6.19
C VAL A 116 30.15 15.86 -7.29
N ALA A 117 29.91 16.51 -8.43
CA ALA A 117 30.85 16.54 -9.55
C ALA A 117 30.82 17.89 -10.29
N SER A 118 31.96 18.23 -10.89
CA SER A 118 32.17 19.47 -11.66
C SER A 118 31.38 19.53 -12.98
N ASN A 119 30.55 18.53 -13.26
CA ASN A 119 29.67 18.46 -14.44
C ASN A 119 28.27 19.06 -14.20
N GLY A 120 28.03 19.72 -13.06
CA GLY A 120 26.71 20.26 -12.71
C GLY A 120 25.78 19.23 -12.06
N LEU A 121 26.32 18.13 -11.53
CA LEU A 121 25.56 17.17 -10.72
C LEU A 121 25.59 17.58 -9.24
N PHE A 122 24.41 17.80 -8.69
CA PHE A 122 24.19 18.13 -7.29
C PHE A 122 23.49 16.97 -6.60
N GLN A 123 23.80 16.79 -5.33
CA GLN A 123 23.01 15.97 -4.43
C GLN A 123 22.30 16.90 -3.46
N ALA A 124 21.02 16.63 -3.22
CA ALA A 124 20.24 17.30 -2.21
C ALA A 124 19.82 16.29 -1.14
N ASP A 125 20.24 16.56 0.09
CA ASP A 125 19.78 15.83 1.26
C ASP A 125 18.61 16.60 1.85
N ILE A 126 17.46 15.93 1.97
CA ILE A 126 16.20 16.49 2.43
C ILE A 126 15.83 15.78 3.72
N VAL A 127 15.50 16.55 4.74
CA VAL A 127 15.08 16.06 6.04
C VAL A 127 13.73 16.69 6.38
N VAL A 128 12.79 15.84 6.78
CA VAL A 128 11.47 16.22 7.29
C VAL A 128 11.40 15.76 8.73
N GLU A 129 11.18 16.71 9.63
CA GLU A 129 11.08 16.47 11.07
C GLU A 129 9.74 16.96 11.58
N GLY A 130 9.26 16.36 12.66
CA GLY A 130 8.01 16.79 13.28
C GLY A 130 7.60 15.94 14.47
N ILE A 131 6.42 16.22 15.00
CA ILE A 131 5.88 15.50 16.17
C ILE A 131 4.66 14.70 15.73
N ARG A 132 4.64 13.41 16.08
CA ARG A 132 3.49 12.54 15.85
C ARG A 132 3.11 11.81 17.13
N ASN A 133 1.86 11.97 17.58
CA ASN A 133 1.37 11.35 18.81
C ASN A 133 2.28 11.60 20.03
N GLY A 134 2.91 12.78 20.09
CA GLY A 134 3.86 13.15 21.15
C GLY A 134 5.27 12.57 21.02
N ALA A 135 5.59 11.84 19.94
CA ALA A 135 6.93 11.33 19.66
C ALA A 135 7.55 12.08 18.47
N PRO A 136 8.86 12.42 18.52
CA PRO A 136 9.55 13.00 17.38
C PRO A 136 9.67 11.98 16.25
N VAL A 137 9.46 12.43 15.02
CA VAL A 137 9.60 11.64 13.80
C VAL A 137 10.50 12.39 12.84
N GLU A 138 11.52 11.72 12.33
CA GLU A 138 12.42 12.24 11.30
C GLU A 138 12.39 11.29 10.09
N ARG A 139 12.32 11.87 8.88
CA ARG A 139 12.46 11.16 7.62
C ARG A 139 13.40 11.92 6.71
N SER A 140 14.35 11.21 6.14
CA SER A 140 15.31 11.79 5.21
C SER A 140 15.36 11.03 3.90
N ILE A 141 15.60 11.76 2.81
CA ILE A 141 15.93 11.20 1.50
C ILE A 141 17.06 12.02 0.88
N SER A 142 17.83 11.37 0.01
CA SER A 142 18.82 12.02 -0.82
C SER A 142 18.44 11.86 -2.28
N ILE A 143 18.46 12.95 -3.04
CA ILE A 143 18.18 12.95 -4.48
C ILE A 143 19.33 13.57 -5.26
N PHE A 144 19.47 13.19 -6.53
CA PHE A 144 20.42 13.81 -7.45
C PHE A 144 19.70 14.75 -8.41
N LEU A 145 20.21 15.97 -8.52
CA LEU A 145 19.70 17.03 -9.40
C LEU A 145 20.78 17.40 -10.41
N TYR A 146 20.42 17.46 -11.69
CA TYR A 146 21.33 17.87 -12.74
C TYR A 146 21.02 19.31 -13.16
N SER A 147 21.95 20.23 -12.90
CA SER A 147 21.86 21.64 -13.28
C SER A 147 23.14 22.08 -13.99
N PRO A 148 23.19 22.05 -15.33
CA PRO A 148 24.42 22.38 -16.07
C PRO A 148 24.78 23.87 -16.03
N GLN A 149 23.85 24.73 -15.58
CA GLN A 149 24.00 26.18 -15.54
C GLN A 149 24.35 26.72 -14.14
N SER A 150 24.54 25.85 -13.14
CA SER A 150 24.88 26.24 -11.76
C SER A 150 26.26 26.89 -11.68
N VAL A 151 26.42 27.90 -10.82
CA VAL A 151 27.72 28.53 -10.58
C VAL A 151 28.48 27.66 -9.58
N VAL A 152 29.54 27.01 -10.02
CA VAL A 152 30.47 26.33 -9.12
C VAL A 152 31.21 27.42 -8.35
N ARG A 153 30.88 27.62 -7.07
CA ARG A 153 31.66 28.49 -6.18
C ARG A 153 32.93 27.77 -5.72
N GLY A 154 33.71 27.28 -6.69
CA GLY A 154 35.06 26.78 -6.50
C GLY A 154 36.01 27.96 -6.43
N GLY A 155 36.65 28.14 -5.27
CA GLY A 155 37.67 29.15 -5.02
C GLY A 155 38.77 29.14 -6.08
N GLY A 156 38.83 30.21 -6.87
CA GLY A 156 39.85 30.41 -7.89
C GLY A 156 39.86 31.87 -8.27
N GLY A 157 40.55 32.68 -7.48
CA GLY A 157 40.89 34.04 -7.87
C GLY A 157 41.69 33.97 -9.17
N LEU A 158 41.06 34.35 -10.28
CA LEU A 158 41.77 34.68 -11.51
C LEU A 158 42.54 35.98 -11.23
N PRO A 159 43.89 36.02 -11.35
CA PRO A 159 44.60 37.27 -11.37
C PRO A 159 44.11 38.04 -12.59
N ASN A 160 43.51 39.20 -12.37
CA ASN A 160 43.13 40.13 -13.43
C ASN A 160 44.41 40.50 -14.23
N PRO A 161 44.57 40.09 -15.51
CA PRO A 161 45.74 40.43 -16.30
C PRO A 161 45.55 41.81 -16.95
N GLY A 162 45.27 42.84 -16.14
CA GLY A 162 45.02 44.18 -16.67
C GLY A 162 44.71 45.31 -15.69
N GLY A 163 44.71 45.10 -14.38
CA GLY A 163 44.45 46.17 -13.41
C GLY A 163 45.72 46.93 -13.03
N GLN A 164 45.99 48.06 -13.69
CA GLN A 164 47.03 48.99 -13.24
C GLN A 164 46.72 49.50 -11.82
N PRO A 165 47.71 49.59 -10.92
CA PRO A 165 47.51 50.21 -9.61
C PRO A 165 47.38 51.73 -9.77
N PHE A 166 46.28 52.28 -9.27
CA PHE A 166 46.22 53.71 -8.97
C PHE A 166 47.00 53.98 -7.67
N GLN A 167 47.85 55.00 -7.72
CA GLN A 167 48.56 55.56 -6.56
C GLN A 167 47.59 56.15 -5.54
#